data_AF-A0A395H9W3-F1
#
_entry.id   AF-A0A395H9W3-F1
#
_cell.length_a   1.000
_cell.length_b   1.000
_cell.length_c   1.000
_cell.angle_alpha   90.00
_cell.angle_beta   90.00
_cell.angle_gamma   90.00
#
_symmetry.space_group_name_H-M   'P 1'
#
loop_
_entity.id
_entity.type
_entity.pdbx_description
1 polymer ?
#
loop_
_entity_poly.entity_id
_entity_poly.type
_entity_poly.pdbx_seq_one_letter_code
_entity_poly.pdbx_strand_id
1 'polypeptide(L)'
;KTRESIQTVEQRITTILAALERKMGKIKDYLASSVSVVTSSKTDWMGEDPCIVDIELASKQTSLDVKFKAGLGRCLMADRYISWEKETSRPSRVQALTADLSSSDRQFHVEKYVATNPQYKNRETARKAIQHGIKHRVFEELYGNPGASILFFFVYSLFRDLPYPALPLLSERLKQSKGLCDLAADRSKWVQECKRLYKG
;
A
#
# COMPACT_ATOMS: atom_id res chain seq x y z
N LYS A 1 26.20 -14.29 10.16
CA LYS A 1 24.73 -14.03 10.08
C LYS A 1 24.34 -12.90 9.13
N THR A 2 25.18 -11.88 8.89
CA THR A 2 24.83 -10.68 8.10
C THR A 2 24.74 -10.91 6.58
N ARG A 3 25.61 -11.77 6.01
CA ARG A 3 25.71 -11.97 4.55
C ARG A 3 24.56 -12.79 3.96
N GLU A 4 24.15 -13.87 4.63
CA GLU A 4 22.99 -14.70 4.25
C GLU A 4 21.66 -13.92 4.36
N SER A 5 21.55 -13.05 5.37
CA SER A 5 20.40 -12.16 5.52
C SER A 5 20.29 -11.15 4.37
N ILE A 6 21.41 -10.59 3.91
CA ILE A 6 21.44 -9.62 2.79
C ILE A 6 21.11 -10.33 1.47
N GLN A 7 21.72 -11.49 1.21
CA GLN A 7 21.46 -12.29 0.00
C GLN A 7 19.98 -12.70 -0.10
N THR A 8 19.34 -12.99 1.04
CA THR A 8 17.91 -13.30 1.10
C THR A 8 17.04 -12.07 0.79
N VAL A 9 17.44 -10.89 1.24
CA VAL A 9 16.73 -9.62 0.95
C VAL A 9 16.84 -9.24 -0.52
N GLU A 10 18.03 -9.32 -1.10
CA GLU A 10 18.25 -9.04 -2.53
C GLU A 10 17.42 -9.97 -3.40
N GLN A 11 17.41 -11.27 -3.10
CA GLN A 11 16.60 -12.24 -3.84
C GLN A 11 15.10 -11.93 -3.77
N ARG A 12 14.61 -11.49 -2.60
CA ARG A 12 13.21 -11.07 -2.42
C ARG A 12 12.87 -9.83 -3.25
N ILE A 13 13.77 -8.84 -3.29
CA ILE A 13 13.61 -7.63 -4.12
C ILE A 13 13.60 -8.01 -5.60
N THR A 14 14.56 -8.81 -6.05
CA THR A 14 14.60 -9.32 -7.44
C THR A 14 13.32 -10.06 -7.79
N THR A 15 12.78 -10.86 -6.87
CA THR A 15 11.51 -11.58 -7.06
C THR A 15 10.32 -10.63 -7.21
N ILE A 16 10.27 -9.54 -6.40
CA ILE A 16 9.24 -8.49 -6.54
C ILE A 16 9.32 -7.85 -7.92
N LEU A 17 10.51 -7.39 -8.33
CA LEU A 17 10.70 -6.67 -9.60
C LEU A 17 10.39 -7.57 -10.79
N ALA A 18 10.89 -8.81 -10.81
CA ALA A 18 10.57 -9.77 -11.86
C ALA A 18 9.07 -10.09 -11.91
N ALA A 19 8.38 -10.14 -10.76
CA ALA A 19 6.94 -10.35 -10.72
C ALA A 19 6.15 -9.15 -11.28
N LEU A 20 6.64 -7.93 -11.09
CA LEU A 20 6.07 -6.71 -11.69
C LEU A 20 6.30 -6.69 -13.20
N GLU A 21 7.53 -6.96 -13.65
CA GLU A 21 7.89 -6.98 -15.07
C GLU A 21 7.06 -7.99 -15.87
N ARG A 22 6.89 -9.22 -15.35
CA ARG A 22 6.02 -10.23 -15.97
C ARG A 22 4.56 -9.80 -16.12
N LYS A 23 4.09 -8.89 -15.27
CA LYS A 23 2.71 -8.38 -15.28
C LYS A 23 2.59 -7.01 -15.92
N MET A 24 3.70 -6.43 -16.39
CA MET A 24 3.80 -5.03 -16.79
C MET A 24 2.73 -4.63 -17.79
N GLY A 25 2.54 -5.40 -18.88
CA GLY A 25 1.53 -5.09 -19.89
C GLY A 25 0.13 -4.97 -19.28
N LYS A 26 -0.30 -5.98 -18.52
CA LYS A 26 -1.61 -5.99 -17.86
C LYS A 26 -1.78 -4.87 -16.83
N ILE A 27 -0.71 -4.52 -16.11
CA ILE A 27 -0.73 -3.40 -15.16
C ILE A 27 -0.88 -2.08 -15.93
N LYS A 28 -0.09 -1.87 -17.00
CA LYS A 28 -0.18 -0.67 -17.84
C LYS A 28 -1.58 -0.50 -18.43
N ASP A 29 -2.15 -1.56 -18.99
CA ASP A 29 -3.49 -1.54 -19.58
C ASP A 29 -4.55 -1.18 -18.53
N TYR A 30 -4.48 -1.81 -17.35
CA TYR A 30 -5.40 -1.50 -16.26
C TYR A 30 -5.28 -0.04 -15.79
N LEU A 31 -4.06 0.46 -15.58
CA LEU A 31 -3.80 1.84 -15.15
C LEU A 31 -4.07 2.90 -16.22
N ALA A 32 -4.26 2.50 -17.48
CA ALA A 32 -4.71 3.36 -18.55
C ALA A 32 -6.24 3.58 -18.54
N SER A 33 -6.99 2.81 -17.75
CA SER A 33 -8.44 2.94 -17.63
C SER A 33 -8.84 4.30 -17.02
N SER A 34 -10.06 4.75 -17.32
CA SER A 34 -10.59 5.97 -16.68
C SER A 34 -10.78 5.76 -15.18
N VAL A 35 -10.59 6.82 -14.40
CA VAL A 35 -10.77 6.76 -12.94
C VAL A 35 -12.18 6.31 -12.58
N SER A 36 -13.20 6.76 -13.33
CA SER A 36 -14.60 6.42 -13.10
C SER A 36 -14.89 4.91 -13.13
N VAL A 37 -14.21 4.16 -14.00
CA VAL A 37 -14.37 2.69 -14.09
C VAL A 37 -13.85 2.04 -12.80
N VAL A 38 -12.74 2.54 -12.28
CA VAL A 38 -12.03 1.94 -11.15
C VAL A 38 -12.64 2.34 -9.80
N THR A 39 -13.19 3.54 -9.68
CA THR A 39 -13.85 4.00 -8.44
C THR A 39 -15.34 3.64 -8.38
N SER A 40 -15.93 3.13 -9.47
CA SER A 40 -17.28 2.59 -9.42
C SER A 40 -17.32 1.29 -8.61
N SER A 41 -18.03 1.31 -7.49
CA SER A 41 -18.35 0.09 -6.75
C SER A 41 -19.73 -0.40 -7.16
N LYS A 42 -19.81 -1.68 -7.54
CA LYS A 42 -21.08 -2.42 -7.65
C LYS A 42 -21.42 -3.17 -6.37
N THR A 43 -20.56 -3.08 -5.35
CA THR A 43 -20.69 -3.82 -4.11
C THR A 43 -21.63 -3.05 -3.19
N ASP A 44 -22.71 -3.69 -2.78
CA ASP A 44 -23.57 -3.18 -1.71
C ASP A 44 -22.80 -3.27 -0.38
N TRP A 45 -22.26 -2.14 0.05
CA TRP A 45 -21.51 -2.04 1.30
C TRP A 45 -22.52 -2.06 2.44
N MET A 46 -22.91 -3.25 2.91
CA MET A 46 -23.91 -3.46 3.97
C MET A 46 -23.46 -2.94 5.35
N GLY A 47 -23.26 -1.63 5.45
CA GLY A 47 -22.87 -0.88 6.65
C GLY A 47 -21.48 -1.19 7.19
N GLU A 48 -20.55 -1.71 6.38
CA GLU A 48 -19.12 -1.86 6.70
C GLU A 48 -18.30 -0.85 5.88
N ASP A 49 -17.11 -0.48 6.35
CA ASP A 49 -16.23 0.41 5.58
C ASP A 49 -15.86 -0.22 4.22
N PRO A 50 -16.07 0.50 3.11
CA PRO A 50 -15.80 -0.02 1.76
C PRO A 50 -14.35 -0.43 1.51
N CYS A 51 -13.38 0.17 2.20
CA CYS A 51 -12.00 -0.28 2.14
C CYS A 51 -11.83 -1.68 2.74
N ILE A 52 -12.54 -1.98 3.84
CA ILE A 52 -12.48 -3.28 4.51
C ILE A 52 -13.06 -4.36 3.61
N VAL A 53 -14.24 -4.11 3.05
CA VAL A 53 -14.91 -5.07 2.16
C VAL A 53 -14.06 -5.40 0.94
N ASP A 54 -13.46 -4.41 0.27
CA ASP A 54 -12.57 -4.68 -0.88
C ASP A 54 -11.29 -5.42 -0.49
N ILE A 55 -10.74 -5.14 0.70
CA ILE A 55 -9.60 -5.87 1.23
C ILE A 55 -9.94 -7.34 1.48
N GLU A 56 -11.13 -7.63 2.00
CA GLU A 56 -11.61 -9.00 2.20
C GLU A 56 -11.90 -9.70 0.87
N LEU A 57 -12.50 -9.01 -0.09
CA LEU A 57 -12.72 -9.55 -1.44
C LEU A 57 -11.40 -9.96 -2.11
N ALA A 58 -10.33 -9.19 -1.93
CA ALA A 58 -9.01 -9.52 -2.45
C ALA A 58 -8.36 -10.76 -1.84
N SER A 59 -8.85 -11.25 -0.69
CA SER A 59 -8.42 -12.54 -0.16
C SER A 59 -9.01 -13.73 -0.92
N LYS A 60 -10.14 -13.52 -1.61
CA LYS A 60 -10.91 -14.54 -2.33
C LYS A 60 -10.74 -14.44 -3.84
N GLN A 61 -10.50 -13.24 -4.37
CA GLN A 61 -10.44 -12.96 -5.80
C GLN A 61 -9.08 -12.39 -6.22
N THR A 62 -8.65 -12.72 -7.45
CA THR A 62 -7.32 -12.37 -7.94
C THR A 62 -7.31 -11.37 -9.09
N SER A 63 -8.45 -10.77 -9.45
CA SER A 63 -8.56 -9.79 -10.53
C SER A 63 -7.71 -8.54 -10.24
N LEU A 64 -7.30 -7.84 -11.30
CA LEU A 64 -6.54 -6.59 -11.15
C LEU A 64 -7.37 -5.51 -10.45
N ASP A 65 -8.67 -5.46 -10.73
CA ASP A 65 -9.58 -4.51 -10.13
C ASP A 65 -9.67 -4.66 -8.61
N VAL A 66 -9.93 -5.90 -8.15
CA VAL A 66 -10.03 -6.20 -6.73
C VAL A 66 -8.69 -5.96 -6.03
N LYS A 67 -7.56 -6.32 -6.65
CA LYS A 67 -6.22 -6.04 -6.10
C LYS A 67 -5.94 -4.54 -5.98
N PHE A 68 -6.29 -3.79 -7.02
CA PHE A 68 -6.11 -2.35 -7.04
C PHE A 68 -6.93 -1.68 -5.94
N LYS A 69 -8.24 -1.96 -5.88
CA LYS A 69 -9.14 -1.41 -4.87
C LYS A 69 -8.73 -1.78 -3.45
N ALA A 70 -8.31 -3.02 -3.22
CA ALA A 70 -7.79 -3.41 -1.91
C ALA A 70 -6.48 -2.69 -1.55
N GLY A 71 -5.59 -2.44 -2.52
CA GLY A 71 -4.38 -1.63 -2.30
C GLY A 71 -4.73 -0.17 -2.00
N LEU A 72 -5.67 0.39 -2.75
CA LEU A 72 -6.20 1.74 -2.56
C LEU A 72 -6.83 1.90 -1.17
N GLY A 73 -7.67 0.95 -0.76
CA GLY A 73 -8.31 0.92 0.56
C GLY A 73 -7.29 0.90 1.69
N ARG A 74 -6.22 0.09 1.60
CA ARG A 74 -5.13 0.11 2.60
C ARG A 74 -4.47 1.49 2.69
N CYS A 75 -4.17 2.11 1.55
CA CYS A 75 -3.58 3.44 1.51
C CYS A 75 -4.50 4.53 2.08
N LEU A 76 -5.82 4.43 1.86
CA LEU A 76 -6.81 5.36 2.42
C LEU A 76 -6.98 5.17 3.92
N MET A 77 -7.07 3.93 4.40
CA MET A 77 -7.15 3.64 5.83
C MET A 77 -5.89 4.11 6.57
N ALA A 78 -4.72 3.93 5.98
CA ALA A 78 -3.49 4.49 6.53
C ALA A 78 -3.49 6.02 6.55
N ASP A 79 -3.99 6.69 5.52
CA ASP A 79 -4.10 8.15 5.51
C ASP A 79 -5.01 8.66 6.63
N ARG A 80 -6.18 8.02 6.84
CA ARG A 80 -7.10 8.37 7.93
C ARG A 80 -6.44 8.19 9.30
N TYR A 81 -5.69 7.09 9.48
CA TYR A 81 -4.90 6.85 10.70
C TYR A 81 -3.79 7.91 10.89
N ILE A 82 -3.04 8.25 9.84
CA ILE A 82 -1.97 9.25 9.89
C ILE A 82 -2.51 10.63 10.24
N SER A 83 -3.68 11.01 9.68
CA SER A 83 -4.35 12.27 10.04
C SER A 83 -4.74 12.29 11.51
N TRP A 84 -5.33 11.20 12.02
CA TRP A 84 -5.63 11.05 13.44
C TRP A 84 -4.37 11.11 14.33
N GLU A 85 -3.26 10.47 13.93
CA GLU A 85 -2.00 10.56 14.68
C GLU A 85 -1.48 12.00 14.78
N LYS A 86 -1.59 12.79 13.70
CA LYS A 86 -1.15 14.19 13.69
C LYS A 86 -1.93 15.05 14.67
N GLU A 87 -3.22 14.78 14.83
CA GLU A 87 -4.08 15.46 15.82
C GLU A 87 -3.66 15.14 17.27
N THR A 88 -2.95 14.04 17.49
CA THR A 88 -2.42 13.65 18.82
C THR A 88 -1.02 14.21 19.15
N SER A 89 -0.52 15.19 18.37
CA SER A 89 0.74 15.93 18.60
C SER A 89 2.01 15.08 18.69
N ARG A 90 2.11 14.00 17.89
CA ARG A 90 3.30 13.14 17.80
C ARG A 90 3.80 13.06 16.34
N PRO A 91 5.10 12.76 16.10
CA PRO A 91 5.54 12.38 14.77
C PRO A 91 4.76 11.15 14.31
N SER A 92 4.24 11.22 13.09
CA SER A 92 3.43 10.13 12.51
C SER A 92 4.25 8.85 12.44
N ARG A 93 3.58 7.70 12.43
CA ARG A 93 4.27 6.41 12.31
C ARG A 93 5.12 6.33 11.04
N VAL A 94 4.67 6.96 9.96
CA VAL A 94 5.44 7.07 8.71
C VAL A 94 6.72 7.86 8.95
N GLN A 95 6.66 9.05 9.54
CA GLN A 95 7.84 9.87 9.85
C GLN A 95 8.84 9.12 10.75
N ALA A 96 8.35 8.43 11.77
CA ALA A 96 9.20 7.64 12.67
C ALA A 96 9.91 6.49 11.92
N LEU A 97 9.22 5.81 11.01
CA LEU A 97 9.78 4.72 10.22
C LEU A 97 10.73 5.20 9.11
N THR A 98 10.45 6.34 8.51
CA THR A 98 11.34 6.95 7.51
C THR A 98 12.64 7.43 8.15
N ALA A 99 12.59 7.90 9.41
CA ALA A 99 13.77 8.27 10.19
C ALA A 99 14.54 7.06 10.75
N ASP A 100 13.83 6.03 11.20
CA ASP A 100 14.40 4.78 11.72
C ASP A 100 13.56 3.57 11.28
N LEU A 101 14.06 2.84 10.28
CA LEU A 101 13.40 1.66 9.71
C LEU A 101 13.34 0.46 10.67
N SER A 102 14.09 0.52 11.78
CA SER A 102 14.05 -0.47 12.86
C SER A 102 13.08 -0.10 13.98
N SER A 103 12.46 1.09 13.91
CA SER A 103 11.56 1.60 14.93
C SER A 103 10.46 0.59 15.27
N SER A 104 10.36 0.25 16.56
CA SER A 104 9.44 -0.78 17.08
C SER A 104 7.99 -0.53 16.68
N ASP A 105 7.22 -1.61 16.49
CA ASP A 105 5.83 -1.52 16.08
C ASP A 105 4.97 -0.77 17.12
N ARG A 106 4.22 0.24 16.67
CA ARG A 106 3.27 0.99 17.50
C ARG A 106 1.90 0.33 17.44
N GLN A 107 1.86 -0.99 17.54
CA GLN A 107 0.65 -1.79 17.35
C GLN A 107 -0.51 -1.31 18.25
N PHE A 108 -0.21 -0.95 19.49
CA PHE A 108 -1.17 -0.42 20.46
C PHE A 108 -1.90 0.85 19.96
N HIS A 109 -1.24 1.71 19.18
CA HIS A 109 -1.84 2.95 18.67
C HIS A 109 -2.82 2.69 17.52
N VAL A 110 -2.47 1.76 16.63
CA VAL A 110 -3.39 1.30 15.58
C VAL A 110 -4.61 0.63 16.22
N GLU A 111 -4.41 -0.19 17.25
CA GLU A 111 -5.50 -0.82 18.01
C GLU A 111 -6.41 0.23 18.66
N LYS A 112 -5.82 1.25 19.31
CA LYS A 112 -6.59 2.37 19.88
C LYS A 112 -7.43 3.09 18.82
N TYR A 113 -6.83 3.41 17.67
CA TYR A 113 -7.56 4.06 16.57
C TYR A 113 -8.71 3.19 16.06
N VAL A 114 -8.46 1.90 15.82
CA VAL A 114 -9.51 0.98 15.35
C VAL A 114 -10.63 0.86 16.38
N ALA A 115 -10.31 0.82 17.67
CA ALA A 115 -11.31 0.73 18.74
C ALA A 115 -12.21 1.99 18.82
N THR A 116 -11.72 3.17 18.46
CA THR A 116 -12.49 4.42 18.45
C THR A 116 -13.34 4.62 17.19
N ASN A 117 -13.26 3.71 16.20
CA ASN A 117 -13.98 3.81 14.93
C ASN A 117 -15.04 2.69 14.83
N PRO A 118 -16.29 2.94 15.27
CA PRO A 118 -17.34 1.93 15.34
C PRO A 118 -17.78 1.40 13.96
N GLN A 119 -17.49 2.14 12.89
CA GLN A 119 -17.77 1.73 11.52
C GLN A 119 -16.93 0.54 11.05
N TYR A 120 -15.82 0.20 11.73
CA TYR A 120 -15.00 -0.98 11.42
C TYR A 120 -15.54 -2.20 12.15
N LYS A 121 -16.43 -2.96 11.49
CA LYS A 121 -16.97 -4.20 12.09
C LYS A 121 -15.87 -5.26 12.17
N ASN A 122 -15.11 -5.44 11.08
CA ASN A 122 -13.90 -6.27 11.10
C ASN A 122 -12.65 -5.48 11.53
N ARG A 123 -12.49 -5.35 12.84
CA ARG A 123 -11.35 -4.63 13.46
C ARG A 123 -9.98 -5.21 13.13
N GLU A 124 -9.88 -6.53 12.99
CA GLU A 124 -8.61 -7.18 12.69
C GLU A 124 -8.15 -6.90 11.25
N THR A 125 -9.10 -6.93 10.29
CA THR A 125 -8.84 -6.50 8.92
C THR A 125 -8.45 -5.03 8.87
N ALA A 126 -9.16 -4.17 9.61
CA ALA A 126 -8.84 -2.74 9.69
C ALA A 126 -7.41 -2.48 10.21
N ARG A 127 -7.03 -3.15 11.30
CA ARG A 127 -5.70 -3.04 11.91
C ARG A 127 -4.59 -3.42 10.92
N LYS A 128 -4.73 -4.59 10.28
CA LYS A 128 -3.78 -5.07 9.25
C LYS A 128 -3.74 -4.13 8.05
N ALA A 129 -4.89 -3.64 7.60
CA ALA A 129 -5.00 -2.72 6.47
C ALA A 129 -4.20 -1.44 6.72
N ILE A 130 -4.35 -0.83 7.89
CA ILE A 130 -3.62 0.36 8.31
C ILE A 130 -2.12 0.09 8.36
N GLN A 131 -1.69 -0.99 9.03
CA GLN A 131 -0.26 -1.34 9.13
C GLN A 131 0.39 -1.55 7.75
N HIS A 132 -0.30 -2.22 6.84
CA HIS A 132 0.19 -2.41 5.48
C HIS A 132 0.15 -1.12 4.66
N GLY A 133 -0.88 -0.29 4.80
CA GLY A 133 -0.94 1.01 4.15
C GLY A 133 0.16 1.97 4.62
N ILE A 134 0.51 1.96 5.91
CA ILE A 134 1.66 2.72 6.44
C ILE A 134 2.94 2.34 5.70
N LYS A 135 3.15 1.06 5.42
CA LYS A 135 4.32 0.59 4.67
C LYS A 135 4.36 1.13 3.23
N HIS A 136 3.21 1.22 2.58
CA HIS A 136 3.11 1.88 1.28
C HIS A 136 3.52 3.36 1.37
N ARG A 137 3.11 4.07 2.43
CA ARG A 137 3.50 5.47 2.67
C ARG A 137 4.98 5.66 2.97
N VAL A 138 5.56 4.80 3.81
CA VAL A 138 7.00 4.81 4.07
C VAL A 138 7.78 4.59 2.78
N PHE A 139 7.36 3.64 1.95
CA PHE A 139 7.98 3.45 0.64
C PHE A 139 7.86 4.69 -0.25
N GLU A 140 6.69 5.33 -0.33
CA GLU A 140 6.48 6.54 -1.13
C GLU A 140 7.38 7.71 -0.67
N GLU A 141 7.56 7.89 0.64
CA GLU A 141 8.48 8.88 1.21
C GLU A 141 9.94 8.59 0.85
N LEU A 142 10.40 7.34 1.04
CA LEU A 142 11.76 6.92 0.67
C LEU A 142 12.01 6.99 -0.85
N TYR A 143 10.98 6.76 -1.64
CA TYR A 143 11.07 6.81 -3.10
C TYR A 143 11.08 8.26 -3.61
N GLY A 144 10.37 9.16 -2.94
CA GLY A 144 10.23 10.57 -3.31
C GLY A 144 9.11 10.84 -4.32
N ASN A 145 8.16 9.91 -4.47
CA ASN A 145 7.02 10.08 -5.38
C ASN A 145 5.72 9.52 -4.75
N PRO A 146 4.77 10.40 -4.37
CA PRO A 146 3.46 9.98 -3.89
C PRO A 146 2.73 9.10 -4.92
N GLY A 147 2.25 7.93 -4.50
CA GLY A 147 1.56 6.99 -5.38
C GLY A 147 2.46 5.97 -6.09
N ALA A 148 3.80 6.06 -5.99
CA ALA A 148 4.70 5.08 -6.61
C ALA A 148 4.49 3.65 -6.08
N SER A 149 3.94 3.51 -4.87
CA SER A 149 3.64 2.20 -4.28
C SER A 149 2.49 1.44 -4.96
N ILE A 150 1.79 2.07 -5.91
CA ILE A 150 0.69 1.46 -6.67
C ILE A 150 1.08 0.15 -7.36
N LEU A 151 2.31 0.07 -7.87
CA LEU A 151 2.81 -1.13 -8.54
C LEU A 151 2.71 -2.35 -7.61
N PHE A 152 2.95 -2.13 -6.32
CA PHE A 152 2.94 -3.20 -5.32
C PHE A 152 1.55 -3.71 -4.99
N PHE A 153 0.47 -3.05 -5.41
CA PHE A 153 -0.89 -3.58 -5.24
C PHE A 153 -1.05 -4.92 -6.00
N PHE A 154 -0.36 -5.06 -7.13
CA PHE A 154 -0.46 -6.23 -8.02
C PHE A 154 0.48 -7.39 -7.61
N VAL A 155 1.38 -7.13 -6.66
CA VAL A 155 2.32 -8.09 -6.05
C VAL A 155 2.27 -7.98 -4.52
N TYR A 156 1.08 -7.70 -3.98
CA TYR A 156 0.86 -7.33 -2.59
C TYR A 156 1.52 -8.28 -1.58
N SER A 157 1.39 -9.61 -1.74
CA SER A 157 1.99 -10.57 -0.81
C SER A 157 3.52 -10.44 -0.74
N LEU A 158 4.18 -10.35 -1.89
CA LEU A 158 5.64 -10.20 -1.97
C LEU A 158 6.09 -8.88 -1.31
N PHE A 159 5.40 -7.79 -1.60
CA PHE A 159 5.71 -6.50 -1.00
C PHE A 159 5.41 -6.49 0.51
N ARG A 160 4.28 -7.06 0.96
CA ARG A 160 3.88 -7.17 2.37
C ARG A 160 4.95 -7.86 3.20
N ASP A 161 5.54 -8.93 2.68
CA ASP A 161 6.48 -9.79 3.42
C ASP A 161 7.93 -9.25 3.44
N LEU A 162 8.22 -8.18 2.69
CA LEU A 162 9.54 -7.53 2.67
C LEU A 162 9.77 -6.71 3.97
N PRO A 163 10.87 -6.85 4.70
CA PRO A 163 11.06 -6.07 5.93
C PRO A 163 11.28 -4.56 5.64
N TYR A 164 10.91 -3.67 6.57
CA TYR A 164 11.11 -2.21 6.43
C TYR A 164 12.55 -1.81 6.08
N PRO A 165 13.60 -2.37 6.73
CA PRO A 165 14.99 -2.09 6.37
C PRO A 165 15.38 -2.38 4.90
N ALA A 166 14.59 -3.18 4.17
CA ALA A 166 14.84 -3.47 2.76
C ALA A 166 14.18 -2.48 1.79
N LEU A 167 13.32 -1.57 2.27
CA LEU A 167 12.62 -0.61 1.43
C LEU A 167 13.53 0.40 0.71
N PRO A 168 14.63 0.91 1.31
CA PRO A 168 15.58 1.77 0.59
C PRO A 168 16.20 1.08 -0.62
N LEU A 169 16.68 -0.17 -0.45
CA LEU A 169 17.25 -0.94 -1.55
C LEU A 169 16.21 -1.24 -2.62
N LEU A 170 14.96 -1.55 -2.24
CA LEU A 170 13.87 -1.72 -3.21
C LEU A 170 13.62 -0.42 -4.00
N SER A 171 13.64 0.74 -3.34
CA SER A 171 13.48 2.06 -3.97
C SER A 171 14.59 2.31 -5.01
N GLU A 172 15.85 2.06 -4.64
CA GLU A 172 16.99 2.19 -5.56
C GLU A 172 16.87 1.26 -6.78
N ARG A 173 16.54 -0.01 -6.55
CA ARG A 173 16.39 -0.99 -7.64
C ARG A 173 15.18 -0.68 -8.54
N LEU A 174 14.09 -0.16 -7.98
CA LEU A 174 12.94 0.28 -8.77
C LEU A 174 13.31 1.46 -9.69
N LYS A 175 14.10 2.42 -9.20
CA LYS A 175 14.61 3.56 -10.00
C LYS A 175 15.53 3.10 -11.15
N GLN A 176 16.24 1.98 -10.99
CA GLN A 176 17.05 1.39 -12.06
C GLN A 176 16.21 0.69 -13.14
N SER A 177 15.00 0.25 -12.83
CA SER A 177 14.08 -0.32 -13.82
C SER A 177 13.29 0.79 -14.50
N LYS A 178 13.83 1.31 -15.62
CA LYS A 178 13.26 2.44 -16.38
C LYS A 178 11.75 2.29 -16.61
N GLY A 179 11.31 1.12 -17.10
CA GLY A 179 9.90 0.89 -17.42
C GLY A 179 8.96 0.88 -16.21
N LEU A 180 9.42 0.43 -15.03
CA LEU A 180 8.63 0.47 -13.79
C LEU A 180 8.66 1.87 -13.16
N CYS A 181 9.83 2.51 -13.16
CA CYS A 181 10.02 3.86 -12.66
C CYS A 181 9.13 4.87 -13.40
N ASP A 182 9.15 4.84 -14.73
CA ASP A 182 8.32 5.71 -15.59
C ASP A 182 6.83 5.46 -15.32
N LEU A 183 6.41 4.20 -15.25
CA LEU A 183 5.01 3.86 -14.97
C LEU A 183 4.52 4.36 -13.61
N ALA A 184 5.35 4.23 -12.57
CA ALA A 184 5.05 4.76 -11.24
C ALA A 184 4.91 6.29 -11.25
N ALA A 185 5.77 6.98 -12.01
CA ALA A 185 5.73 8.42 -12.14
C ALA A 185 4.51 8.92 -12.92
N ASP A 186 4.27 8.35 -14.10
CA ASP A 186 3.19 8.75 -15.01
C ASP A 186 1.80 8.57 -14.38
N ARG A 187 1.65 7.54 -13.54
CA ARG A 187 0.36 7.19 -12.94
C ARG A 187 0.14 7.80 -11.57
N SER A 188 1.12 8.46 -10.97
CA SER A 188 1.02 9.11 -9.66
C SER A 188 -0.25 9.97 -9.53
N LYS A 189 -0.47 10.93 -10.45
CA LYS A 189 -1.65 11.81 -10.45
C LYS A 189 -2.97 11.04 -10.57
N TRP A 190 -2.99 10.02 -11.44
CA TRP A 190 -4.15 9.16 -11.62
C TRP A 190 -4.50 8.40 -10.33
N VAL A 191 -3.50 7.92 -9.57
CA VAL A 191 -3.73 7.27 -8.27
C VAL A 191 -4.31 8.25 -7.26
N GLN A 192 -3.77 9.47 -7.19
CA GLN A 192 -4.28 10.48 -6.26
C GLN A 192 -5.73 10.84 -6.58
N GLU A 193 -6.06 10.94 -7.87
CA GLU A 193 -7.43 11.16 -8.30
C GLU A 193 -8.34 9.99 -7.95
N CYS A 194 -7.88 8.74 -8.12
CA CYS A 194 -8.60 7.56 -7.64
C CYS A 194 -8.85 7.63 -6.13
N LYS A 195 -7.84 7.99 -5.31
CA LYS A 195 -8.00 8.14 -3.85
C LYS A 195 -9.05 9.19 -3.50
N ARG A 196 -9.05 10.33 -4.21
CA ARG A 196 -9.99 11.43 -3.99
C ARG A 196 -11.43 11.05 -4.35
N LEU A 197 -11.60 10.29 -5.43
CA LEU A 197 -12.90 9.88 -5.94
C LEU A 197 -13.42 8.58 -5.32
N TYR A 198 -12.56 7.82 -4.63
CA TYR A 198 -12.95 6.63 -3.90
C TYR A 198 -13.78 7.03 -2.69
N LYS A 199 -15.06 7.24 -2.95
CA LYS A 199 -16.10 7.30 -1.94
C LYS A 199 -16.55 5.87 -1.73
N GLY A 200 -16.29 5.39 -0.53
CA GLY A 200 -17.04 4.27 -0.02
C GLY A 200 -18.53 4.59 -0.02
#